data_AF-A0A957C3M0-F1
#
_entry.id   AF-A0A957C3M0-F1
#
_cell.length_a   1.000
_cell.length_b   1.000
_cell.length_c   1.000
_cell.angle_alpha   90.00
_cell.angle_beta   90.00
_cell.angle_gamma   90.00
#
_symmetry.space_group_name_H-M   'P 1'
#
loop_
_entity.id
_entity.type
_entity.pdbx_description
1 polymer ?
#
loop_
_entity_poly.entity_id
_entity_poly.type
_entity_poly.pdbx_seq_one_letter_code
_entity_poly.pdbx_strand_id
1 'polypeptide(L)'
;LGSVKATWSFSAFTVLIYYSLTNLAALQLKAEERFFPRWVAVLGLVACLFLAFWVEVQIWIIGLVLLGAGLIWQQISQRIDWENTPLA
;
A
#
# COMPACT_ATOMS: atom_id res chain seq x y z
N LEU A 1 -5.01 24.02 21.33
CA LEU A 1 -4.20 23.93 20.09
C LEU A 1 -4.18 22.48 19.64
N GLY A 2 -5.03 22.14 18.67
CA GLY A 2 -5.26 20.77 18.22
C GLY A 2 -6.47 20.81 17.30
N SER A 3 -6.25 21.29 16.08
CA SER A 3 -7.35 21.59 15.16
C SER A 3 -8.06 20.30 14.78
N VAL A 4 -9.39 20.26 14.89
CA VAL A 4 -10.26 19.18 14.40
C VAL A 4 -9.86 18.75 12.97
N LYS A 5 -9.40 19.72 12.17
CA LYS A 5 -8.86 19.53 10.82
C LYS A 5 -7.69 18.56 10.76
N ALA A 6 -6.73 18.62 11.69
CA ALA A 6 -5.57 17.73 11.69
C ALA A 6 -5.97 16.28 11.99
N THR A 7 -6.81 16.05 13.00
CA THR A 7 -7.33 14.71 13.33
C THR A 7 -8.14 14.12 12.18
N TRP A 8 -8.98 14.94 11.54
CA TRP A 8 -9.80 14.51 10.41
C TRP A 8 -8.94 14.18 9.18
N SER A 9 -7.94 15.01 8.90
CA SER A 9 -6.98 14.78 7.79
C SER A 9 -6.13 13.53 8.02
N PHE A 10 -5.72 13.28 9.27
CA PHE A 10 -4.98 12.07 9.64
C PHE A 10 -5.80 10.80 9.47
N SER A 11 -7.06 10.82 9.90
CA SER A 11 -7.97 9.68 9.72
C SER A 11 -8.25 9.42 8.24
N ALA A 12 -8.57 10.46 7.46
CA ALA A 12 -8.81 10.35 6.03
C ALA A 12 -7.59 9.80 5.28
N PHE A 13 -6.39 10.28 5.61
CA PHE A 13 -5.15 9.76 5.04
C PHE A 13 -4.96 8.27 5.33
N THR A 14 -5.15 7.85 6.58
CA THR A 14 -4.96 6.45 7.00
C THR A 14 -5.88 5.53 6.19
N VAL A 15 -7.13 5.95 5.98
CA VAL A 15 -8.11 5.21 5.17
C VAL A 15 -7.69 5.16 3.69
N LEU A 16 -7.22 6.26 3.10
CA LEU A 16 -6.74 6.29 1.71
C LEU A 16 -5.53 5.39 1.51
N ILE A 17 -4.59 5.33 2.47
CA ILE A 17 -3.45 4.40 2.41
C ILE A 17 -3.91 2.95 2.54
N TYR A 18 -4.82 2.66 3.48
CA TYR A 18 -5.36 1.31 3.63
C TYR A 18 -5.98 0.82 2.31
N TYR A 19 -6.85 1.62 1.70
CA TYR A 19 -7.44 1.26 0.41
C TYR A 19 -6.42 1.22 -0.74
N SER A 20 -5.40 2.07 -0.75
CA SER A 20 -4.31 1.98 -1.73
C SER A 20 -3.61 0.62 -1.65
N LEU A 21 -3.27 0.18 -0.44
CA LEU A 21 -2.63 -1.12 -0.20
C LEU A 21 -3.57 -2.27 -0.56
N THR A 22 -4.85 -2.20 -0.23
CA THR A 22 -5.84 -3.21 -0.62
C THR A 22 -5.95 -3.32 -2.14
N ASN A 23 -5.99 -2.19 -2.86
CA ASN A 23 -6.02 -2.18 -4.32
C ASN A 23 -4.71 -2.73 -4.91
N LEU A 24 -3.56 -2.42 -4.31
CA LEU A 24 -2.27 -2.97 -4.72
C LEU A 24 -2.20 -4.49 -4.50
N ALA A 25 -2.72 -4.99 -3.37
CA ALA A 25 -2.80 -6.41 -3.08
C ALA A 25 -3.71 -7.13 -4.10
N ALA A 26 -4.85 -6.54 -4.44
CA ALA A 26 -5.74 -7.06 -5.48
C ALA A 26 -5.06 -7.14 -6.87
N LEU A 27 -4.13 -6.24 -7.17
CA LEU A 27 -3.31 -6.29 -8.39
C LEU A 27 -2.26 -7.41 -8.36
N GLN A 28 -1.86 -7.91 -7.19
CA GLN A 28 -0.89 -9.01 -7.06
C GLN A 28 -1.53 -10.40 -7.15
N LEU A 29 -2.86 -10.53 -6.95
CA LEU A 29 -3.56 -11.81 -7.07
C LEU A 29 -3.42 -12.44 -8.47
N LYS A 30 -3.35 -13.78 -8.53
CA LYS A 30 -3.38 -14.53 -9.79
C LYS A 30 -4.73 -14.38 -10.50
N ALA A 31 -4.74 -14.53 -11.81
CA ALA A 31 -5.97 -14.35 -12.60
C ALA A 31 -7.08 -15.33 -12.18
N GLU A 32 -6.72 -16.53 -11.73
CA GLU A 32 -7.64 -17.56 -11.26
C GLU A 32 -8.37 -17.19 -9.95
N GLU A 33 -7.76 -16.34 -9.10
CA GLU A 33 -8.29 -15.98 -7.77
C GLU A 33 -8.92 -14.58 -7.75
N ARG A 34 -8.94 -13.86 -8.88
CA ARG A 34 -9.48 -12.50 -8.97
C ARG A 34 -11.00 -12.51 -9.14
N PHE A 35 -11.71 -12.05 -8.10
CA PHE A 35 -13.15 -11.74 -8.17
C PHE A 35 -13.49 -10.46 -8.94
N PHE A 36 -12.56 -9.49 -8.96
CA PHE A 36 -12.76 -8.19 -9.62
C PHE A 36 -11.74 -7.97 -10.75
N PRO A 37 -12.15 -7.31 -11.86
CA PRO A 37 -11.25 -7.05 -12.97
C PRO A 37 -10.14 -6.06 -12.59
N ARG A 38 -8.93 -6.26 -13.14
CA ARG A 38 -7.72 -5.50 -12.77
C ARG A 38 -7.89 -3.98 -12.88
N TRP A 39 -8.68 -3.51 -13.84
CA TRP A 39 -8.90 -2.08 -14.06
C TRP A 39 -9.57 -1.40 -12.86
N VAL A 40 -10.42 -2.10 -12.11
CA VAL A 40 -11.06 -1.56 -10.89
C VAL A 40 -10.01 -1.27 -9.84
N ALA A 41 -9.10 -2.22 -9.63
CA ALA A 41 -8.01 -2.08 -8.67
C ALA A 41 -7.01 -0.98 -9.10
N VAL A 42 -6.72 -0.85 -10.40
CA VAL A 42 -5.89 0.26 -10.91
C VAL A 42 -6.58 1.60 -10.67
N LEU A 43 -7.86 1.75 -11.00
CA LEU A 43 -8.59 3.00 -10.78
C LEU A 43 -8.67 3.35 -9.29
N GLY A 44 -8.95 2.37 -8.43
CA GLY A 44 -8.99 2.57 -6.99
C GLY A 44 -7.63 3.01 -6.43
N LEU A 45 -6.55 2.38 -6.88
CA LEU A 45 -5.18 2.76 -6.51
C LEU A 45 -4.87 4.20 -6.93
N VAL A 46 -5.13 4.57 -8.20
CA VAL A 46 -4.87 5.91 -8.72
C VAL A 46 -5.69 6.96 -7.97
N ALA A 47 -6.97 6.70 -7.72
CA ALA A 47 -7.84 7.61 -6.99
C ALA A 47 -7.37 7.82 -5.55
N CYS A 48 -6.99 6.75 -4.84
CA CYS A 48 -6.53 6.85 -3.46
C CYS A 48 -5.21 7.62 -3.35
N LEU A 49 -4.25 7.35 -4.25
CA LEU A 49 -2.98 8.09 -4.31
C LEU A 49 -3.22 9.56 -4.69
N PHE A 50 -4.06 9.84 -5.67
CA PHE A 50 -4.38 11.22 -6.08
C PHE A 50 -4.99 12.02 -4.93
N LEU A 51 -6.00 11.47 -4.26
CA LEU A 51 -6.67 12.13 -3.14
C LEU A 51 -5.75 12.30 -1.95
N ALA A 52 -4.91 11.30 -1.68
CA ALA A 52 -3.98 11.44 -0.60
C ALA A 52 -3.00 12.60 -0.91
N PHE A 53 -2.63 12.92 -2.16
CA PHE A 53 -1.61 13.95 -2.48
C PHE A 53 -2.08 15.34 -2.04
N TRP A 54 -3.40 15.49 -1.94
CA TRP A 54 -4.07 16.66 -1.40
C TRP A 54 -4.07 16.74 0.13
N VAL A 55 -3.66 15.68 0.83
CA VAL A 55 -3.56 15.60 2.28
C VAL A 55 -2.15 16.00 2.75
N GLU A 56 -2.04 16.35 4.03
CA GLU A 56 -0.86 16.91 4.67
C GLU A 56 0.44 16.12 4.42
N VAL A 57 1.48 16.83 3.97
CA VAL A 57 2.77 16.28 3.47
C VAL A 57 3.46 15.35 4.47
N GLN A 58 3.32 15.63 5.77
CA GLN A 58 3.91 14.83 6.85
C GLN A 58 3.48 13.36 6.81
N ILE A 59 2.25 13.09 6.37
CA ILE A 59 1.69 11.75 6.44
C ILE A 59 2.13 10.91 5.24
N TRP A 60 2.33 11.54 4.09
CA TRP A 60 2.89 10.94 2.88
C TRP A 60 4.32 10.44 3.05
N ILE A 61 5.16 11.20 3.77
CA ILE A 61 6.54 10.82 4.06
C ILE A 61 6.59 9.51 4.87
N ILE A 62 5.73 9.37 5.87
CA ILE A 62 5.64 8.15 6.68
C ILE A 62 5.21 6.95 5.81
N GLY A 63 4.23 7.15 4.92
CA GLY A 63 3.79 6.13 3.96
C GLY A 63 4.91 5.67 3.02
N LEU A 64 5.70 6.61 2.47
CA LEU A 64 6.84 6.33 1.62
C LEU A 64 7.93 5.54 2.35
N VAL A 65 8.23 5.88 3.61
CA VAL A 65 9.18 5.15 4.45
C VAL A 65 8.73 3.72 4.69
N LEU A 66 7.44 3.51 5.01
CA LEU A 66 6.89 2.17 5.24
C LEU A 66 6.88 1.31 3.95
N LEU A 67 6.53 1.90 2.81
CA LEU A 67 6.61 1.22 1.51
C LEU A 67 8.05 0.84 1.17
N GLY A 68 9.01 1.75 1.38
CA GLY A 68 10.43 1.47 1.20
C GLY A 68 10.91 0.33 2.11
N ALA A 69 10.53 0.36 3.39
CA ALA A 69 10.85 -0.71 4.34
C ALA A 69 10.24 -2.05 3.94
N GLY A 70 8.97 -2.06 3.49
CA GLY A 70 8.29 -3.26 3.02
C GLY A 70 8.95 -3.88 1.78
N LEU A 71 9.38 -3.05 0.82
CA LEU A 71 10.09 -3.51 -0.38
C LEU A 71 11.48 -4.07 -0.03
N ILE A 72 12.22 -3.40 0.86
CA ILE A 72 13.51 -3.89 1.36
C ILE A 72 13.31 -5.23 2.06
N TRP A 73 12.31 -5.36 2.92
CA TRP A 73 11.98 -6.59 3.62
C TRP A 73 11.60 -7.72 2.66
N GLN A 74 10.76 -7.45 1.66
CA GLN A 74 10.39 -8.42 0.63
C GLN A 74 11.62 -8.89 -0.15
N GLN A 75 12.50 -7.96 -0.53
CA GLN A 75 13.73 -8.28 -1.26
C GLN A 75 14.69 -9.14 -0.43
N ILE A 76 14.75 -8.91 0.89
CA ILE A 76 15.51 -9.73 1.84
C ILE A 76 14.87 -11.11 1.99
N SER A 77 13.55 -11.19 2.23
CA SER A 77 12.83 -12.46 2.38
C SER A 77 12.97 -13.35 1.14
N GLN A 78 12.81 -12.77 -0.05
CA GLN A 78 13.01 -13.49 -1.32
C GLN A 78 14.44 -13.98 -1.52
N ARG A 79 15.45 -13.35 -0.91
CA ARG A 79 16.83 -13.85 -0.94
C ARG A 79 17.07 -14.96 0.08
N ILE A 80 16.30 -15.01 1.16
CA ILE A 80 16.41 -16.01 2.22
C ILE A 80 15.65 -17.30 1.86
N ASP A 81 14.53 -17.20 1.14
CA ASP A 81 13.68 -18.34 0.77
C ASP A 81 14.26 -19.27 -0.33
N TRP A 82 15.46 -19.01 -0.85
CA TRP A 82 16.14 -19.92 -1.82
C TRP A 82 17.30 -20.73 -1.23
N GLU A 83 17.89 -20.33 -0.09
CA GLU A 83 19.04 -21.02 0.51
C GLU A 83 18.63 -22.27 1.32
N ASN A 84 17.36 -22.37 1.74
CA ASN A 84 16.88 -23.37 2.71
C ASN A 84 15.87 -24.39 2.18
N THR A 85 15.71 -24.53 0.86
CA THR A 85 15.06 -25.73 0.28
C THR A 85 16.12 -26.75 -0.10
N PRO A 86 16.51 -27.69 0.79
CA PRO A 86 17.15 -28.91 0.34
C PRO A 86 16.11 -29.68 -0.48
N LEU A 87 16.36 -29.79 -1.78
CA LEU A 87 15.72 -30.78 -2.63
C LEU A 87 16.13 -32.17 -2.11
N ALA A 88 15.28 -32.82 -1.33
CA ALA A 88 15.29 -34.26 -1.07
C ALA A 88 13.91 -34.72 -0.57
#